data_AF-A0A654TBT4-F1
#
_entry.id   AF-A0A654TBT4-F1
#
_cell.length_a   1.000
_cell.length_b   1.000
_cell.length_c   1.000
_cell.angle_alpha   90.00
_cell.angle_beta   90.00
_cell.angle_gamma   90.00
#
_symmetry.space_group_name_H-M   'P 1'
#
loop_
_entity.id
_entity.type
_entity.pdbx_description
1 polymer ?
#
loop_
_entity_poly.entity_id
_entity_poly.type
_entity_poly.pdbx_seq_one_letter_code
_entity_poly.pdbx_strand_id
1 'polypeptide(L)'
;MIGDGSCLKNQPIRYEPVDEANLAAVTVSAAHSDGAAIRDDYLAARVPSLRPARQRLPRGRCTPIAAWLAGLGLFTKRSHEKCVPEAVFRAPNDQVALFLRHLWSAGGSVRWDPTNGQGRVYYGSTSRRLIDDVAQLLLRVGIFSWITHAPKLGGHDSWRLHIHGAKDQVRFLRHVGVHGAEAVAAQEMLRQLKGPVRNPNLDSAPKKVWAQVRNRLSAKQMMDIQLHEPTMWKHSPSRSRPHRAEARIEDRAIHELARGDAYWDTVVEITSIGDQHVFDGTVSGTHNFVANGISLHNSLEQDADVVILLHRPDAFDRDDPRGGEADFILAKHRNGPTKTVTVAHQLHLSRFANMAR
;
A
#
# COMPACT_ATOMS: atom_id res chain seq x y z
N MET A 1 9.31 7.95 -16.61
CA MET A 1 9.65 9.18 -15.84
C MET A 1 9.97 8.92 -14.37
N ILE A 2 9.19 8.15 -13.60
CA ILE A 2 9.48 7.91 -12.17
C ILE A 2 10.77 7.08 -11.97
N GLY A 3 10.98 6.00 -12.72
CA GLY A 3 12.26 5.28 -12.72
C GLY A 3 13.35 6.05 -13.45
N ASP A 4 13.51 5.80 -14.76
CA ASP A 4 14.63 6.32 -15.57
C ASP A 4 14.45 7.75 -16.10
N GLY A 5 13.57 8.55 -15.48
CA GLY A 5 13.36 9.93 -15.90
C GLY A 5 14.10 10.94 -15.02
N SER A 6 14.60 12.00 -15.65
CA SER A 6 15.13 13.20 -15.01
C SER A 6 14.32 14.43 -15.41
N CYS A 7 13.91 15.24 -14.44
CA CYS A 7 13.14 16.47 -14.65
C CYS A 7 13.53 17.57 -13.65
N LEU A 8 14.84 17.70 -13.40
CA LEU A 8 15.38 18.69 -12.47
C LEU A 8 15.25 20.12 -13.01
N LYS A 9 15.17 21.08 -12.08
CA LYS A 9 15.12 22.51 -12.42
C LYS A 9 16.38 22.89 -13.20
N ASN A 10 16.21 23.66 -14.27
CA ASN A 10 17.28 24.12 -15.16
C ASN A 10 18.05 22.99 -15.89
N GLN A 11 17.53 21.77 -15.90
CA GLN A 11 18.06 20.67 -16.71
C GLN A 11 17.04 20.25 -17.77
N PRO A 12 17.49 19.73 -18.93
CA PRO A 12 16.59 19.13 -19.90
C PRO A 12 15.83 17.96 -19.27
N ILE A 13 14.52 17.88 -19.52
CA ILE A 13 13.74 16.68 -19.19
C ILE A 13 14.24 15.55 -20.08
N ARG A 14 14.61 14.42 -19.48
CA ARG A 14 15.11 13.24 -20.17
C ARG A 14 14.46 11.97 -19.64
N TYR A 15 14.39 10.98 -20.51
CA TYR A 15 14.09 9.59 -20.17
C TYR A 15 15.19 8.70 -20.73
N GLU A 16 15.87 7.95 -19.87
CA GLU A 16 17.14 7.27 -20.17
C GLU A 16 17.06 5.76 -19.83
N PRO A 17 16.13 4.99 -20.42
CA PRO A 17 16.03 3.56 -20.19
C PRO A 17 17.17 2.81 -20.90
N VAL A 18 17.56 1.66 -20.36
CA VAL A 18 18.51 0.75 -21.04
C VAL A 18 17.84 -0.03 -22.18
N ASP A 19 16.53 -0.22 -22.12
CA ASP A 19 15.76 -1.07 -23.03
C ASP A 19 15.05 -0.26 -24.14
N GLU A 20 15.28 -0.64 -25.40
CA GLU A 20 14.63 -0.08 -26.58
C GLU A 20 13.11 -0.18 -26.56
N ALA A 21 12.54 -1.25 -25.98
CA ALA A 21 11.10 -1.40 -25.89
C ALA A 21 10.47 -0.30 -25.02
N ASN A 22 11.19 0.20 -24.01
CA ASN A 22 10.75 1.33 -23.20
C ASN A 22 10.80 2.64 -24.00
N LEU A 23 11.85 2.85 -24.82
CA LEU A 23 11.94 4.03 -25.71
C LEU A 23 10.78 4.05 -26.70
N ALA A 24 10.46 2.91 -27.32
CA ALA A 24 9.34 2.78 -28.24
C ALA A 24 8.00 3.11 -27.55
N ALA A 25 7.76 2.53 -26.37
CA ALA A 25 6.52 2.78 -25.61
C ALA A 25 6.36 4.26 -25.23
N VAL A 26 7.44 4.92 -24.78
CA VAL A 26 7.39 6.35 -24.45
C VAL A 26 7.23 7.22 -25.70
N THR A 27 7.85 6.85 -26.82
CA THR A 27 7.68 7.57 -28.10
C THR A 27 6.22 7.54 -28.55
N VAL A 28 5.59 6.37 -28.53
CA VAL A 28 4.15 6.22 -28.85
C VAL A 28 3.28 7.01 -27.88
N SER A 29 3.57 6.94 -26.57
CA SER A 29 2.79 7.66 -25.55
C SER A 29 2.91 9.18 -25.68
N ALA A 30 4.10 9.68 -26.01
CA ALA A 30 4.34 11.11 -26.22
C ALA A 30 3.51 11.66 -27.39
N ALA A 31 3.41 10.89 -28.49
CA ALA A 31 2.64 11.27 -29.67
C ALA A 31 1.15 11.50 -29.39
N HIS A 32 0.58 10.82 -28.39
CA HIS A 32 -0.81 11.00 -27.97
C HIS A 32 -1.05 12.27 -27.14
N SER A 33 0.01 12.91 -26.63
CA SER A 33 -0.06 14.07 -25.73
C SER A 33 0.34 15.38 -26.42
N ASP A 34 0.17 15.48 -27.75
CA ASP A 34 0.64 16.59 -28.60
C ASP A 34 2.15 16.89 -28.46
N GLY A 35 2.92 15.89 -28.03
CA GLY A 35 4.36 15.97 -27.82
C GLY A 35 5.12 15.09 -28.81
N ALA A 36 6.22 15.60 -29.36
CA ALA A 36 7.19 14.76 -30.05
C ALA A 36 8.32 14.37 -29.08
N ALA A 37 8.63 13.08 -28.98
CA ALA A 37 9.83 12.60 -28.31
C ALA A 37 10.99 12.57 -29.31
N ILE A 38 12.06 13.30 -29.02
CA ILE A 38 13.27 13.30 -29.84
C ILE A 38 14.25 12.34 -29.20
N ARG A 39 14.68 11.36 -29.99
CA ARG A 39 15.77 10.46 -29.65
C ARG A 39 17.10 11.20 -29.78
N ASP A 40 17.86 11.18 -28.70
CA ASP A 40 19.20 11.71 -28.64
C ASP A 40 20.19 10.55 -28.79
N ASP A 41 20.75 10.40 -29.99
CA ASP A 41 21.82 9.44 -30.29
C ASP A 41 23.15 10.21 -30.40
N TYR A 42 23.76 10.54 -29.26
CA TYR A 42 25.11 11.12 -29.25
C TYR A 42 26.08 10.25 -28.46
N LEU A 43 27.27 10.03 -29.02
CA LEU A 43 28.31 9.10 -28.53
C LEU A 43 28.66 9.28 -27.04
N ALA A 44 28.49 10.48 -26.49
CA ALA A 44 28.77 10.78 -25.07
C ALA A 44 27.66 10.34 -24.08
N ALA A 45 26.43 10.06 -24.55
CA ALA A 45 25.29 9.78 -23.67
C ALA A 45 25.40 8.44 -22.91
N ARG A 46 26.23 7.49 -23.38
CA ARG A 46 26.38 6.11 -22.89
C ARG A 46 25.09 5.25 -22.88
N VAL A 47 23.90 5.85 -22.94
CA VAL A 47 22.57 5.22 -23.02
C VAL A 47 21.70 6.05 -23.96
N PRO A 48 20.89 5.45 -24.85
CA PRO A 48 19.93 6.19 -25.67
C PRO A 48 18.91 6.91 -24.78
N SER A 49 18.57 8.15 -25.13
CA SER A 49 17.69 9.00 -24.33
C SER A 49 16.60 9.65 -25.16
N LEU A 50 15.43 9.88 -24.55
CA LEU A 50 14.36 10.68 -25.12
C LEU A 50 14.28 12.02 -24.40
N ARG A 51 14.14 13.08 -25.18
CA ARG A 51 13.78 14.40 -24.67
C ARG A 51 12.53 14.93 -25.36
N PRO A 52 11.75 15.80 -24.70
CA PRO A 52 10.67 16.51 -25.36
C PRO A 52 11.20 17.36 -26.52
N ALA A 53 10.44 17.45 -27.60
CA ALA A 53 10.73 18.36 -28.70
C ALA A 53 10.84 19.80 -28.19
N ARG A 54 11.80 20.55 -28.74
CA ARG A 54 12.02 21.95 -28.35
C ARG A 54 10.85 22.78 -28.84
N GLN A 55 10.16 23.43 -27.90
CA GLN A 55 9.20 24.50 -28.19
C GLN A 55 9.82 25.84 -27.82
N ARG A 56 9.73 26.85 -28.71
CA ARG A 56 10.09 28.23 -28.36
C ARG A 56 9.01 28.76 -27.42
N LEU A 57 9.37 28.97 -26.17
CA LEU A 57 8.47 29.50 -25.15
C LEU A 57 8.89 30.92 -24.78
N PRO A 58 7.91 31.82 -24.52
CA PRO A 58 8.19 33.13 -23.92
C PRO A 58 8.94 32.98 -22.58
N ARG A 59 9.75 33.99 -22.22
CA ARG A 59 10.47 34.01 -20.94
C ARG A 59 9.50 33.76 -19.78
N GLY A 60 9.85 32.83 -18.89
CA GLY A 60 9.07 32.49 -17.69
C GLY A 60 8.00 31.40 -17.88
N ARG A 61 7.77 30.88 -19.10
CA ARG A 61 6.84 29.74 -19.30
C ARG A 61 7.57 28.39 -19.28
N CYS A 62 6.94 27.41 -18.63
CA CYS A 62 7.35 26.00 -18.66
C CYS A 62 6.84 25.30 -19.92
N THR A 63 7.52 24.23 -20.33
CA THR A 63 7.03 23.35 -21.41
C THR A 63 5.75 22.62 -20.95
N PRO A 64 4.84 22.23 -21.86
CA PRO A 64 3.63 21.48 -21.51
C PRO A 64 3.92 20.24 -20.67
N ILE A 65 4.97 19.49 -21.03
CA ILE A 65 5.43 18.32 -20.27
C ILE A 65 5.96 18.68 -18.88
N ALA A 66 6.65 19.82 -18.71
CA ALA A 66 7.10 20.27 -17.39
C ALA A 66 5.91 20.69 -16.52
N ALA A 67 4.92 21.38 -17.09
CA ALA A 67 3.69 21.74 -16.40
C ALA A 67 2.88 20.50 -16.00
N TRP A 68 2.77 19.51 -16.89
CA TRP A 68 2.13 18.23 -16.60
C TRP A 68 2.85 17.46 -15.48
N LEU A 69 4.17 17.34 -15.54
CA LEU A 69 4.97 16.71 -14.47
C LEU A 69 4.88 17.48 -13.15
N ALA A 70 4.73 18.81 -13.19
CA ALA A 70 4.52 19.63 -12.01
C ALA A 70 3.15 19.37 -11.39
N GLY A 71 2.09 19.25 -12.21
CA GLY A 71 0.75 18.86 -11.78
C GLY A 71 0.71 17.46 -11.15
N LEU A 72 1.59 16.55 -11.57
CA LEU A 72 1.78 15.24 -10.95
C LEU A 72 2.67 15.24 -9.70
N GLY A 73 3.22 16.39 -9.30
CA GLY A 73 4.15 16.52 -8.17
C GLY A 73 5.54 15.89 -8.41
N LEU A 74 5.89 15.57 -9.67
CA LEU A 74 7.13 14.92 -10.04
C LEU A 74 8.22 15.89 -10.51
N PHE A 75 7.85 17.08 -11.00
CA PHE A 75 8.81 18.05 -11.50
C PHE A 75 9.78 18.50 -10.39
N THR A 76 11.05 18.67 -10.73
CA THR A 76 12.17 19.00 -9.81
C THR A 76 12.54 17.95 -8.75
N LYS A 77 11.85 16.80 -8.68
CA LYS A 77 12.13 15.77 -7.69
C LYS A 77 13.36 14.94 -8.03
N ARG A 78 14.24 14.72 -7.04
CA ARG A 78 15.32 13.73 -7.09
C ARG A 78 14.78 12.34 -6.82
N SER A 79 15.56 11.30 -7.14
CA SER A 79 15.14 9.89 -7.00
C SER A 79 14.61 9.52 -5.61
N HIS A 80 15.18 10.09 -4.54
CA HIS A 80 14.72 9.83 -3.16
C HIS A 80 13.46 10.60 -2.75
N GLU A 81 13.03 11.58 -3.55
CA GLU A 81 11.84 12.39 -3.29
C GLU A 81 10.64 11.99 -4.15
N LYS A 82 10.85 11.11 -5.14
CA LYS A 82 9.79 10.65 -6.04
C LYS A 82 8.74 9.86 -5.26
N CYS A 83 7.48 9.98 -5.68
CA CYS A 83 6.34 9.23 -5.16
C CYS A 83 5.41 8.87 -6.32
N VAL A 84 4.42 8.02 -6.06
CA VAL A 84 3.35 7.77 -7.03
C VAL A 84 2.39 8.98 -7.03
N PRO A 85 2.03 9.53 -8.20
CA PRO A 85 1.05 10.62 -8.28
C PRO A 85 -0.34 10.17 -7.79
N GLU A 86 -1.06 11.05 -7.11
CA GLU A 86 -2.39 10.77 -6.55
C GLU A 86 -3.40 10.27 -7.60
N ALA A 87 -3.30 10.78 -8.84
CA ALA A 87 -4.15 10.35 -9.95
C ALA A 87 -4.06 8.84 -10.21
N VAL A 88 -2.91 8.20 -9.98
CA VAL A 88 -2.74 6.75 -10.15
C VAL A 88 -3.52 5.97 -9.10
N PHE A 89 -3.56 6.45 -7.85
CA PHE A 89 -4.35 5.83 -6.79
C PHE A 89 -5.86 5.90 -7.05
N ARG A 90 -6.31 6.86 -7.86
CA ARG A 90 -7.72 7.02 -8.27
C ARG A 90 -8.05 6.30 -9.58
N ALA A 91 -7.05 5.85 -10.33
CA ALA A 91 -7.25 5.19 -11.62
C ALA A 91 -7.85 3.80 -11.46
N PRO A 92 -8.57 3.26 -12.47
CA PRO A 92 -9.00 1.86 -12.52
C PRO A 92 -7.85 0.84 -12.38
N ASN A 93 -8.16 -0.39 -11.94
CA ASN A 93 -7.15 -1.40 -11.61
C ASN A 93 -6.29 -1.84 -12.81
N ASP A 94 -6.84 -1.84 -14.02
CA ASP A 94 -6.12 -2.10 -15.27
C ASP A 94 -5.10 -1.01 -15.58
N GLN A 95 -5.42 0.26 -15.32
CA GLN A 95 -4.50 1.37 -15.47
C GLN A 95 -3.42 1.37 -14.38
N VAL A 96 -3.77 1.02 -13.14
CA VAL A 96 -2.79 0.79 -12.06
C VAL A 96 -1.83 -0.33 -12.45
N ALA A 97 -2.33 -1.44 -12.97
CA ALA A 97 -1.50 -2.54 -13.43
C ALA A 97 -0.57 -2.11 -14.58
N LEU A 98 -1.07 -1.35 -15.55
CA LEU A 98 -0.26 -0.78 -16.63
C LEU A 98 0.84 0.15 -16.10
N PHE A 99 0.50 1.02 -15.14
CA PHE A 99 1.47 1.88 -14.47
C PHE A 99 2.57 1.07 -13.77
N LEU A 100 2.19 0.07 -12.97
CA LEU A 100 3.13 -0.80 -12.27
C LEU A 100 4.01 -1.59 -13.25
N ARG A 101 3.46 -2.06 -14.38
CA ARG A 101 4.19 -2.77 -15.44
C ARG A 101 5.36 -1.95 -16.00
N HIS A 102 5.10 -0.69 -16.33
CA HIS A 102 6.11 0.23 -16.86
C HIS A 102 7.00 0.83 -15.78
N LEU A 103 6.53 0.90 -14.53
CA LEU A 103 7.40 1.24 -13.41
C LEU A 103 8.43 0.15 -13.17
N TRP A 104 8.01 -1.12 -13.25
CA TRP A 104 8.90 -2.27 -13.04
C TRP A 104 10.02 -2.35 -14.08
N SER A 105 9.76 -1.98 -15.33
CA SER A 105 10.81 -2.01 -16.37
C SER A 105 11.93 -0.99 -16.16
N ALA A 106 11.78 -0.06 -15.21
CA ALA A 106 12.75 1.00 -14.92
C ALA A 106 13.51 0.82 -13.60
N GLY A 107 13.05 -0.05 -12.70
CA GLY A 107 13.69 -0.24 -11.38
C GLY A 107 13.39 -1.59 -10.72
N GLY A 108 12.68 -2.44 -11.43
CA GLY A 108 12.35 -3.79 -11.01
C GLY A 108 13.25 -4.82 -11.66
N SER A 109 13.15 -6.04 -11.15
CA SER A 109 13.77 -7.21 -11.73
C SER A 109 12.86 -8.40 -11.57
N VAL A 110 12.72 -9.18 -12.64
CA VAL A 110 12.06 -10.48 -12.66
C VAL A 110 13.01 -11.54 -13.21
N ARG A 111 13.33 -12.54 -12.37
CA ARG A 111 14.18 -13.66 -12.80
C ARG A 111 13.85 -14.95 -12.07
N TRP A 112 14.09 -16.07 -12.75
CA TRP A 112 14.11 -17.38 -12.14
C TRP A 112 15.48 -17.66 -11.53
N ASP A 113 15.50 -18.18 -10.30
CA ASP A 113 16.69 -18.69 -9.63
C ASP A 113 16.68 -20.22 -9.73
N PRO A 114 17.43 -20.82 -10.69
CA PRO A 114 17.41 -22.25 -10.91
C PRO A 114 18.02 -23.02 -9.75
N THR A 115 18.99 -22.43 -9.04
CA THR A 115 19.70 -23.07 -7.93
C THR A 115 18.77 -23.35 -6.76
N ASN A 116 17.87 -22.41 -6.45
CA ASN A 116 16.92 -22.53 -5.34
C ASN A 116 15.51 -22.94 -5.78
N GLY A 117 15.28 -23.10 -7.10
CA GLY A 117 13.96 -23.40 -7.66
C GLY A 117 12.91 -22.35 -7.28
N GLN A 118 13.27 -21.06 -7.33
CA GLN A 118 12.39 -19.98 -6.89
C GLN A 118 12.40 -18.77 -7.81
N GLY A 119 11.25 -18.11 -7.90
CA GLY A 119 11.15 -16.82 -8.55
C GLY A 119 11.69 -15.68 -7.69
N ARG A 120 12.42 -14.75 -8.30
CA ARG A 120 12.86 -13.50 -7.68
C ARG A 120 12.22 -12.33 -8.42
N VAL A 121 11.28 -11.68 -7.75
CA VAL A 121 10.62 -10.45 -8.22
C VAL A 121 10.83 -9.38 -7.17
N TYR A 122 11.51 -8.30 -7.54
CA TYR A 122 11.69 -7.16 -6.64
C TYR A 122 11.69 -5.83 -7.39
N TYR A 123 11.41 -4.75 -6.66
CA TYR A 123 11.55 -3.37 -7.11
C TYR A 123 12.38 -2.58 -6.10
N GLY A 124 13.38 -1.85 -6.58
CA GLY A 124 14.30 -1.09 -5.75
C GLY A 124 14.15 0.42 -5.94
N SER A 125 14.22 1.18 -4.84
CA SER A 125 14.28 2.63 -4.89
C SER A 125 15.05 3.22 -3.71
N THR A 126 15.51 4.45 -3.86
CA THR A 126 16.01 5.30 -2.75
C THR A 126 14.94 6.25 -2.23
N SER A 127 13.69 6.13 -2.68
CA SER A 127 12.54 6.79 -2.07
C SER A 127 11.76 5.76 -1.28
N ARG A 128 11.75 5.91 0.06
CA ARG A 128 10.91 5.08 0.93
C ARG A 128 9.43 5.24 0.58
N ARG A 129 8.99 6.49 0.38
CA ARG A 129 7.61 6.82 0.01
C ARG A 129 7.18 6.12 -1.27
N LEU A 130 8.03 6.11 -2.31
CA LEU A 130 7.71 5.40 -3.55
C LEU A 130 7.53 3.90 -3.33
N ILE A 131 8.35 3.28 -2.47
CA ILE A 131 8.22 1.87 -2.14
C ILE A 131 6.91 1.60 -1.40
N ASP A 132 6.52 2.44 -0.44
CA ASP A 132 5.25 2.30 0.29
C ASP A 132 4.06 2.48 -0.66
N ASP A 133 4.10 3.49 -1.54
CA ASP A 133 3.08 3.73 -2.56
C ASP A 133 2.91 2.52 -3.49
N VAL A 134 4.02 1.93 -3.96
CA VAL A 134 4.01 0.74 -4.82
C VAL A 134 3.45 -0.47 -4.07
N ALA A 135 3.80 -0.65 -2.80
CA ALA A 135 3.23 -1.71 -1.97
C ALA A 135 1.70 -1.58 -1.84
N GLN A 136 1.19 -0.36 -1.64
CA GLN A 136 -0.25 -0.12 -1.59
C GLN A 136 -0.94 -0.41 -2.92
N LEU A 137 -0.35 0.00 -4.05
CA LEU A 137 -0.90 -0.30 -5.38
C LEU A 137 -0.89 -1.80 -5.69
N LEU A 138 0.17 -2.53 -5.30
CA LEU A 138 0.23 -3.99 -5.44
C LEU A 138 -0.85 -4.67 -4.59
N LEU A 139 -1.02 -4.22 -3.34
CA LEU A 139 -2.06 -4.74 -2.45
C LEU A 139 -3.46 -4.51 -3.05
N ARG A 140 -3.69 -3.34 -3.65
CA ARG A 140 -4.95 -3.00 -4.34
C ARG A 140 -5.29 -3.96 -5.48
N VAL A 141 -4.29 -4.51 -6.17
CA VAL A 141 -4.48 -5.55 -7.20
C VAL A 141 -4.30 -6.97 -6.67
N GLY A 142 -4.33 -7.15 -5.35
CA GLY A 142 -4.31 -8.45 -4.68
C GLY A 142 -2.94 -9.14 -4.68
N ILE A 143 -1.86 -8.38 -4.74
CA ILE A 143 -0.48 -8.86 -4.71
C ILE A 143 0.18 -8.41 -3.41
N PHE A 144 0.56 -9.35 -2.56
CA PHE A 144 1.29 -9.04 -1.35
C PHE A 144 2.78 -8.82 -1.63
N SER A 145 3.39 -7.89 -0.89
CA SER A 145 4.80 -7.56 -1.02
C SER A 145 5.47 -7.31 0.31
N TRP A 146 6.77 -7.59 0.38
CA TRP A 146 7.59 -7.43 1.57
C TRP A 146 8.67 -6.37 1.33
N ILE A 147 8.87 -5.45 2.28
CA ILE A 147 9.87 -4.39 2.15
C ILE A 147 11.09 -4.73 3.00
N THR A 148 12.27 -4.59 2.40
CA THR A 148 13.57 -4.72 3.07
C THR A 148 14.35 -3.42 2.96
N HIS A 149 15.03 -3.05 4.04
CA HIS A 149 15.98 -1.95 4.06
C HIS A 149 17.38 -2.45 3.66
N ALA A 150 18.06 -1.67 2.84
CA ALA A 150 19.40 -1.93 2.35
C ALA A 150 20.24 -0.66 2.55
N PRO A 151 20.94 -0.52 3.70
CA PRO A 151 21.73 0.66 3.99
C PRO A 151 22.90 0.78 3.00
N LYS A 152 23.26 2.01 2.65
CA LYS A 152 24.41 2.29 1.78
C LYS A 152 25.40 3.22 2.49
N LEU A 153 26.67 2.84 2.48
CA LEU A 153 27.75 3.67 3.01
C LEU A 153 27.97 4.89 2.08
N GLY A 154 27.88 6.11 2.60
CA GLY A 154 28.18 7.34 1.85
C GLY A 154 27.10 7.79 0.85
N GLY A 155 25.86 7.30 0.97
CA GLY A 155 24.75 7.71 0.10
C GLY A 155 23.39 7.58 0.78
N HIS A 156 22.31 7.74 0.02
CA HIS A 156 20.96 7.47 0.52
C HIS A 156 20.74 5.96 0.67
N ASP A 157 20.06 5.59 1.75
CA ASP A 157 19.53 4.25 1.95
C ASP A 157 18.68 3.80 0.76
N SER A 158 18.64 2.50 0.54
CA SER A 158 17.80 1.89 -0.47
C SER A 158 16.80 0.96 0.18
N TRP A 159 15.60 0.93 -0.40
CA TRP A 159 14.53 0.03 -0.02
C TRP A 159 14.24 -0.89 -1.18
N ARG A 160 14.02 -2.16 -0.88
CA ARG A 160 13.66 -3.18 -1.86
C ARG A 160 12.34 -3.82 -1.45
N LEU A 161 11.37 -3.70 -2.33
CA LEU A 161 10.09 -4.39 -2.25
C LEU A 161 10.22 -5.72 -3.00
N HIS A 162 9.83 -6.81 -2.36
CA HIS A 162 9.90 -8.17 -2.91
C HIS A 162 8.50 -8.77 -3.01
N ILE A 163 8.24 -9.50 -4.09
CA ILE A 163 7.03 -10.30 -4.24
C ILE A 163 7.44 -11.76 -4.07
N HIS A 164 7.00 -12.35 -2.96
CA HIS A 164 7.32 -13.72 -2.58
C HIS A 164 6.12 -14.64 -2.70
N GLY A 165 6.39 -15.94 -2.84
CA GLY A 165 5.37 -16.96 -2.92
C GLY A 165 4.80 -17.12 -4.32
N ALA A 166 4.57 -18.36 -4.73
CA ALA A 166 4.12 -18.67 -6.08
C ALA A 166 2.77 -18.00 -6.40
N LYS A 167 1.86 -17.89 -5.43
CA LYS A 167 0.53 -17.27 -5.61
C LYS A 167 0.65 -15.80 -6.04
N ASP A 168 1.35 -14.98 -5.26
CA ASP A 168 1.51 -13.55 -5.55
C ASP A 168 2.41 -13.31 -6.77
N GLN A 169 3.45 -14.12 -6.96
CA GLN A 169 4.29 -14.04 -8.16
C GLN A 169 3.49 -14.36 -9.43
N VAL A 170 2.63 -15.39 -9.42
CA VAL A 170 1.75 -15.71 -10.56
C VAL A 170 0.74 -14.57 -10.80
N ARG A 171 0.14 -14.01 -9.74
CA ARG A 171 -0.76 -12.85 -9.86
C ARG A 171 -0.06 -11.65 -10.48
N PHE A 172 1.14 -11.32 -9.99
CA PHE A 172 1.97 -10.25 -10.56
C PHE A 172 2.25 -10.48 -12.04
N LEU A 173 2.76 -11.65 -12.41
CA LEU A 173 3.15 -11.95 -13.80
C LEU A 173 1.95 -11.96 -14.76
N ARG A 174 0.75 -12.32 -14.28
CA ARG A 174 -0.47 -12.36 -15.10
C ARG A 174 -1.19 -11.02 -15.20
N HIS A 175 -1.29 -10.27 -14.11
CA HIS A 175 -2.10 -9.06 -14.04
C HIS A 175 -1.29 -7.79 -14.30
N VAL A 176 -0.04 -7.75 -13.85
CA VAL A 176 0.86 -6.58 -14.02
C VAL A 176 1.87 -6.87 -15.12
N GLY A 177 2.66 -7.93 -14.96
CA GLY A 177 3.76 -8.27 -15.85
C GLY A 177 4.89 -7.23 -15.82
N VAL A 178 5.80 -7.35 -16.78
CA VAL A 178 6.89 -6.38 -16.98
C VAL A 178 6.92 -6.01 -18.47
N HIS A 179 7.31 -4.78 -18.78
CA HIS A 179 7.51 -4.34 -20.15
C HIS A 179 8.95 -4.56 -20.60
N GLY A 180 9.15 -4.85 -21.89
CA GLY A 180 10.47 -4.93 -22.50
C GLY A 180 11.17 -6.28 -22.36
N ALA A 181 12.50 -6.28 -22.37
CA ALA A 181 13.34 -7.47 -22.41
C ALA A 181 13.08 -8.44 -21.25
N GLU A 182 12.79 -7.92 -20.05
CA GLU A 182 12.44 -8.75 -18.89
C GLU A 182 11.08 -9.48 -19.05
N ALA A 183 10.24 -9.12 -20.02
CA ALA A 183 9.00 -9.85 -20.29
C ALA A 183 9.24 -11.32 -20.67
N VAL A 184 10.38 -11.62 -21.32
CA VAL A 184 10.77 -13.00 -21.66
C VAL A 184 11.09 -13.78 -20.38
N ALA A 185 11.86 -13.19 -19.47
CA ALA A 185 12.18 -13.79 -18.17
C ALA A 185 10.92 -13.97 -17.31
N ALA A 186 9.98 -13.01 -17.37
CA ALA A 186 8.69 -13.09 -16.71
C ALA A 186 7.84 -14.28 -17.23
N GLN A 187 7.80 -14.50 -18.54
CA GLN A 187 7.10 -15.64 -19.13
C GLN A 187 7.74 -16.97 -18.74
N GLU A 188 9.07 -17.05 -18.76
CA GLU A 188 9.78 -18.28 -18.35
C GLU A 188 9.52 -18.58 -16.87
N MET A 189 9.64 -17.58 -16.01
CA MET A 189 9.31 -17.71 -14.59
C MET A 189 7.86 -18.18 -14.38
N LEU A 190 6.90 -17.66 -15.15
CA LEU A 190 5.50 -18.09 -15.06
C LEU A 190 5.31 -19.58 -15.41
N ARG A 191 6.11 -20.14 -16.33
CA ARG A 191 6.09 -21.57 -16.64
C ARG A 191 6.63 -22.39 -15.48
N GLN A 192 7.77 -21.98 -14.93
CA GLN A 192 8.44 -22.66 -13.81
C GLN A 192 7.57 -22.67 -12.55
N LEU A 193 6.85 -21.58 -12.27
CA LEU A 193 5.94 -21.47 -11.13
C LEU A 193 4.71 -22.40 -11.19
N LYS A 194 4.42 -23.05 -12.33
CA LYS A 194 3.39 -24.08 -12.41
C LYS A 194 3.82 -25.40 -11.76
N GLY A 195 5.13 -25.60 -11.58
CA GLY A 195 5.70 -26.78 -10.91
C GLY A 195 5.70 -26.69 -9.39
N PRO A 196 6.33 -27.64 -8.68
CA PRO A 196 6.52 -27.55 -7.24
C PRO A 196 7.45 -26.38 -6.88
N VAL A 197 6.93 -25.38 -6.18
CA VAL A 197 7.69 -24.21 -5.74
C VAL A 197 7.88 -24.26 -4.23
N ARG A 198 9.05 -23.81 -3.76
CA ARG A 198 9.33 -23.66 -2.33
C ARG A 198 8.36 -22.66 -1.70
N ASN A 199 7.77 -23.02 -0.56
CA ASN A 199 6.96 -22.11 0.23
C ASN A 199 7.87 -21.22 1.11
N PRO A 200 7.83 -19.89 0.97
CA PRO A 200 8.66 -18.99 1.76
C PRO A 200 8.22 -18.86 3.24
N ASN A 201 7.05 -19.41 3.62
CA ASN A 201 6.44 -19.30 4.96
C ASN A 201 6.25 -17.84 5.45
N LEU A 202 6.11 -16.90 4.53
CA LEU A 202 5.82 -15.50 4.85
C LEU A 202 4.35 -15.34 5.25
N ASP A 203 3.42 -15.85 4.43
CA ASP A 203 1.99 -15.87 4.75
C ASP A 203 1.64 -16.99 5.74
N SER A 204 1.92 -16.72 7.02
CA SER A 204 1.71 -17.64 8.14
C SER A 204 0.67 -17.11 9.12
N ALA A 205 -0.21 -17.97 9.59
CA ALA A 205 -1.15 -17.62 10.65
C ALA A 205 -0.44 -17.53 12.02
N PRO A 206 -1.00 -16.82 13.01
CA PRO A 206 -0.39 -16.70 14.33
C PRO A 206 -0.16 -18.05 15.00
N LYS A 207 0.91 -18.19 15.79
CA LYS A 207 1.23 -19.45 16.52
C LYS A 207 0.07 -19.96 17.39
N LYS A 208 -0.76 -19.05 17.92
CA LYS A 208 -1.95 -19.40 18.73
C LYS A 208 -2.95 -20.27 17.97
N VAL A 209 -2.98 -20.21 16.63
CA VAL A 209 -3.83 -21.08 15.80
C VAL A 209 -3.48 -22.55 15.99
N TRP A 210 -2.20 -22.90 16.19
CA TRP A 210 -1.83 -24.29 16.50
C TRP A 210 -2.42 -24.78 17.82
N ALA A 211 -2.50 -23.92 18.83
CA ALA A 211 -3.11 -24.27 20.11
C ALA A 211 -4.62 -24.55 19.94
N GLN A 212 -5.32 -23.72 19.15
CA GLN A 212 -6.73 -23.93 18.83
C GLN A 212 -6.96 -25.23 18.05
N VAL A 213 -6.17 -25.47 17.00
CA VAL A 213 -6.21 -26.72 16.20
C VAL A 213 -5.99 -27.94 17.09
N ARG A 214 -5.00 -27.91 17.99
CA ARG A 214 -4.69 -29.02 18.91
C ARG A 214 -5.86 -29.29 19.85
N ASN A 215 -6.39 -28.26 20.51
CA ASN A 215 -7.50 -28.41 21.44
C ASN A 215 -8.72 -29.04 20.76
N ARG A 216 -8.98 -28.69 19.50
CA ARG A 216 -10.09 -29.26 18.71
C ARG A 216 -9.84 -30.71 18.28
N LEU A 217 -8.63 -31.03 17.82
CA LEU A 217 -8.28 -32.42 17.44
C LEU A 217 -8.34 -33.36 18.66
N SER A 218 -7.81 -32.93 19.81
CA SER A 218 -7.90 -33.66 21.07
C SER A 218 -9.35 -33.88 21.50
N ALA A 219 -10.21 -32.85 21.40
CA ALA A 219 -11.62 -32.96 21.76
C ALA A 219 -12.40 -33.95 20.88
N LYS A 220 -12.05 -34.08 19.60
CA LYS A 220 -12.66 -35.05 18.68
C LYS A 220 -11.99 -36.45 18.72
N GLN A 221 -11.01 -36.67 19.61
CA GLN A 221 -10.19 -37.91 19.66
C GLN A 221 -9.57 -38.26 18.29
N MET A 222 -9.27 -37.26 17.47
CA MET A 222 -8.71 -37.46 16.14
C MET A 222 -7.18 -37.38 16.20
N MET A 223 -6.51 -38.43 15.71
CA MET A 223 -5.06 -38.45 15.53
C MET A 223 -4.73 -38.11 14.08
N ASP A 224 -4.06 -36.97 13.85
CA ASP A 224 -3.63 -36.57 12.51
C ASP A 224 -2.13 -36.86 12.33
N ILE A 225 -1.83 -37.95 11.63
CA ILE A 225 -0.48 -38.45 11.36
C ILE A 225 0.39 -37.39 10.63
N GLN A 226 -0.23 -36.49 9.86
CA GLN A 226 0.50 -35.44 9.12
C GLN A 226 0.77 -34.17 9.94
N LEU A 227 0.17 -34.02 11.13
CA LEU A 227 0.39 -32.88 12.04
C LEU A 227 1.28 -33.22 13.24
N HIS A 228 1.88 -34.42 13.24
CA HIS A 228 2.49 -35.04 14.42
C HIS A 228 3.96 -34.67 14.68
N GLU A 229 4.60 -33.83 13.84
CA GLU A 229 5.97 -33.37 14.13
C GLU A 229 5.96 -32.27 15.22
N PRO A 230 6.51 -32.53 16.42
CA PRO A 230 6.49 -31.57 17.53
C PRO A 230 7.26 -30.27 17.23
N THR A 231 8.25 -30.36 16.34
CA THR A 231 9.04 -29.27 15.76
C THR A 231 8.18 -28.30 14.95
N MET A 232 7.09 -28.76 14.31
CA MET A 232 6.21 -27.92 13.50
C MET A 232 5.45 -26.88 14.35
N TRP A 233 5.18 -27.16 15.62
CA TRP A 233 4.41 -26.28 16.50
C TRP A 233 5.22 -25.14 17.10
N LYS A 234 6.55 -25.16 16.94
CA LYS A 234 7.44 -24.09 17.39
C LYS A 234 7.35 -22.85 16.49
N HIS A 235 6.86 -23.00 15.25
CA HIS A 235 6.78 -21.96 14.23
C HIS A 235 5.34 -21.67 13.80
N SER A 236 5.12 -20.47 13.27
CA SER A 236 3.82 -20.06 12.73
C SER A 236 3.43 -20.95 11.53
N PRO A 237 2.19 -21.47 11.47
CA PRO A 237 1.78 -22.33 10.37
C PRO A 237 1.57 -21.55 9.07
N SER A 238 2.10 -22.08 7.97
CA SER A 238 1.62 -21.70 6.63
C SER A 238 0.13 -22.02 6.49
N ARG A 239 -0.67 -21.10 5.96
CA ARG A 239 -2.15 -21.22 5.87
C ARG A 239 -2.69 -22.51 5.28
N SER A 240 -1.97 -23.10 4.33
CA SER A 240 -2.35 -24.38 3.71
C SER A 240 -2.48 -25.53 4.71
N ARG A 241 -1.78 -25.48 5.85
CA ARG A 241 -1.81 -26.53 6.86
C ARG A 241 -3.04 -26.43 7.76
N PRO A 242 -3.35 -25.30 8.44
CA PRO A 242 -4.63 -25.12 9.12
C PRO A 242 -5.82 -25.38 8.20
N HIS A 243 -5.74 -24.98 6.93
CA HIS A 243 -6.81 -25.23 5.97
C HIS A 243 -7.07 -26.74 5.75
N ARG A 244 -6.02 -27.57 5.63
CA ARG A 244 -6.19 -29.03 5.52
C ARG A 244 -6.70 -29.65 6.81
N ALA A 245 -6.23 -29.16 7.96
CA ALA A 245 -6.71 -29.62 9.26
C ALA A 245 -8.20 -29.29 9.45
N GLU A 246 -8.63 -28.13 8.97
CA GLU A 246 -10.02 -27.69 9.06
C GLU A 246 -10.99 -28.59 8.33
N ALA A 247 -10.62 -29.16 7.17
CA ALA A 247 -11.46 -30.13 6.45
C ALA A 247 -11.83 -31.37 7.30
N ARG A 248 -11.15 -31.59 8.43
CA ARG A 248 -11.44 -32.66 9.40
C ARG A 248 -12.05 -32.13 10.70
N ILE A 249 -11.66 -30.91 11.11
CA ILE A 249 -12.08 -30.30 12.38
C ILE A 249 -13.46 -29.64 12.26
N GLU A 250 -13.82 -29.11 11.08
CA GLU A 250 -15.06 -28.36 10.81
C GLU A 250 -15.27 -27.17 11.77
N ASP A 251 -14.19 -26.46 12.11
CA ASP A 251 -14.25 -25.25 12.92
C ASP A 251 -14.16 -24.01 12.03
N ARG A 252 -15.26 -23.24 12.03
CA ARG A 252 -15.41 -22.03 11.23
C ARG A 252 -14.36 -20.96 11.54
N ALA A 253 -13.95 -20.79 12.79
CA ALA A 253 -12.96 -19.78 13.15
C ALA A 253 -11.57 -20.13 12.59
N ILE A 254 -11.21 -21.42 12.61
CA ILE A 254 -9.97 -21.92 11.98
C ILE A 254 -10.05 -21.79 10.45
N HIS A 255 -11.24 -22.04 9.87
CA HIS A 255 -11.49 -21.84 8.44
C HIS A 255 -11.24 -20.39 8.02
N GLU A 256 -11.83 -19.45 8.73
CA GLU A 256 -11.70 -18.01 8.48
C GLU A 256 -10.24 -17.55 8.63
N LEU A 257 -9.51 -18.04 9.64
CA LEU A 257 -8.08 -17.72 9.82
C LEU A 257 -7.19 -18.31 8.72
N ALA A 258 -7.56 -19.47 8.17
CA ALA A 258 -6.79 -20.12 7.12
C ALA A 258 -7.07 -19.56 5.72
N ARG A 259 -8.28 -19.03 5.48
CA ARG A 259 -8.72 -18.53 4.16
C ARG A 259 -8.87 -17.02 4.05
N GLY A 260 -8.95 -16.28 5.16
CA GLY A 260 -9.22 -14.84 5.13
C GLY A 260 -8.16 -14.07 4.35
N ASP A 261 -8.48 -12.91 3.80
CA ASP A 261 -7.53 -12.16 2.96
C ASP A 261 -6.58 -11.22 3.75
N ALA A 262 -6.68 -11.21 5.09
CA ALA A 262 -5.85 -10.38 5.96
C ALA A 262 -4.51 -11.06 6.25
N TYR A 263 -3.39 -10.41 5.92
CA TYR A 263 -2.05 -10.92 6.22
C TYR A 263 -1.67 -10.64 7.70
N TRP A 264 -1.03 -11.61 8.35
CA TRP A 264 -0.55 -11.45 9.72
C TRP A 264 0.92 -11.05 9.71
N ASP A 265 1.20 -9.81 10.11
CA ASP A 265 2.56 -9.31 10.24
C ASP A 265 3.01 -9.24 11.71
N THR A 266 4.31 -9.15 11.92
CA THR A 266 4.92 -9.08 13.26
C THR A 266 5.30 -7.64 13.58
N VAL A 267 4.89 -7.17 14.76
CA VAL A 267 5.37 -5.89 15.28
C VAL A 267 6.86 -6.01 15.60
N VAL A 268 7.68 -5.24 14.90
CA VAL A 268 9.15 -5.24 15.07
C VAL A 268 9.64 -4.19 16.06
N GLU A 269 8.90 -3.11 16.23
CA GLU A 269 9.25 -1.97 17.07
C GLU A 269 7.98 -1.22 17.48
N ILE A 270 7.97 -0.67 18.70
CA ILE A 270 6.93 0.25 19.18
C ILE A 270 7.67 1.43 19.82
N THR A 271 7.53 2.61 19.22
CA THR A 271 8.23 3.82 19.62
C THR A 271 7.25 4.98 19.74
N SER A 272 7.33 5.75 20.84
CA SER A 272 6.51 6.94 21.03
C SER A 272 7.03 8.10 20.18
N ILE A 273 6.12 8.83 19.52
CA ILE A 273 6.43 10.02 18.71
C ILE A 273 5.93 11.33 19.35
N GLY A 274 5.64 11.27 20.66
CA GLY A 274 5.08 12.40 21.41
C GLY A 274 3.62 12.69 21.07
N ASP A 275 3.14 13.85 21.52
CA ASP A 275 1.76 14.29 21.30
C ASP A 275 1.53 14.65 19.83
N GLN A 276 0.50 14.08 19.24
CA GLN A 276 0.13 14.27 17.83
C GLN A 276 -1.37 14.47 17.69
N HIS A 277 -1.78 15.14 16.61
CA HIS A 277 -3.18 15.14 16.21
C HIS A 277 -3.57 13.72 15.75
N VAL A 278 -4.60 13.16 16.37
CA VAL A 278 -5.14 11.84 16.04
C VAL A 278 -6.50 11.97 15.36
N PHE A 279 -6.78 11.03 14.47
CA PHE A 279 -8.01 10.95 13.70
C PHE A 279 -8.53 9.51 13.77
N ASP A 280 -9.85 9.37 13.65
CA ASP A 280 -10.50 8.06 13.59
C ASP A 280 -11.65 8.09 12.59
N GLY A 281 -12.03 6.91 12.11
CA GLY A 281 -13.14 6.71 11.19
C GLY A 281 -14.19 5.82 11.83
N THR A 282 -15.47 6.15 11.64
CA THR A 282 -16.57 5.25 12.02
C THR A 282 -17.09 4.54 10.78
N VAL A 283 -16.78 3.24 10.67
CA VAL A 283 -17.36 2.36 9.64
C VAL A 283 -18.49 1.53 10.23
N SER A 284 -19.69 1.61 9.64
CA SER A 284 -20.85 0.82 10.05
C SER A 284 -20.70 -0.66 9.65
N GLY A 285 -21.11 -1.56 10.53
CA GLY A 285 -21.17 -3.01 10.27
C GLY A 285 -19.87 -3.73 10.61
N THR A 286 -18.76 -3.38 9.98
CA THR A 286 -17.47 -4.02 10.25
C THR A 286 -16.70 -3.38 11.41
N HIS A 287 -16.96 -2.11 11.71
CA HIS A 287 -16.27 -1.33 12.74
C HIS A 287 -14.75 -1.34 12.61
N ASN A 288 -14.27 -1.47 11.38
CA ASN A 288 -12.85 -1.42 11.03
C ASN A 288 -12.65 -0.81 9.64
N PHE A 289 -11.46 -0.27 9.42
CA PHE A 289 -11.00 0.27 8.14
C PHE A 289 -9.51 -0.02 7.93
N VAL A 290 -9.03 0.16 6.71
CA VAL A 290 -7.61 0.00 6.37
C VAL A 290 -6.95 1.37 6.27
N ALA A 291 -5.88 1.58 7.04
CA ALA A 291 -5.01 2.74 6.89
C ALA A 291 -3.55 2.28 6.80
N ASN A 292 -2.79 2.85 5.85
CA ASN A 292 -1.40 2.47 5.59
C ASN A 292 -1.18 0.95 5.42
N GLY A 293 -2.18 0.23 4.87
CA GLY A 293 -2.13 -1.22 4.69
C GLY A 293 -2.39 -2.05 5.95
N ILE A 294 -2.75 -1.42 7.07
CA ILE A 294 -3.06 -2.07 8.34
C ILE A 294 -4.56 -2.01 8.59
N SER A 295 -5.16 -3.13 9.00
CA SER A 295 -6.56 -3.16 9.45
C SER A 295 -6.64 -2.60 10.87
N LEU A 296 -7.40 -1.51 11.04
CA LEU A 296 -7.60 -0.79 12.28
C LEU A 296 -9.05 -0.90 12.73
N HIS A 297 -9.28 -1.07 14.02
CA HIS A 297 -10.61 -0.99 14.62
C HIS A 297 -10.94 0.46 14.95
N ASN A 298 -12.23 0.84 14.92
CA ASN A 298 -12.68 2.15 15.39
C ASN A 298 -12.36 2.26 16.90
N SER A 299 -11.40 3.09 17.29
CA SER A 299 -10.78 3.00 18.63
C SER A 299 -11.14 4.18 19.53
N LEU A 300 -11.37 5.38 19.00
CA LEU A 300 -11.53 6.58 19.84
C LEU A 300 -12.71 6.47 20.78
N GLU A 301 -13.88 6.05 20.27
CA GLU A 301 -15.06 5.87 21.13
C GLU A 301 -14.88 4.72 22.12
N GLN A 302 -14.22 3.63 21.72
CA GLN A 302 -14.05 2.43 22.55
C GLN A 302 -13.00 2.61 23.66
N ASP A 303 -11.95 3.38 23.40
CA ASP A 303 -10.86 3.61 24.35
C ASP A 303 -11.11 4.81 25.26
N ALA A 304 -11.94 5.78 24.85
CA ALA A 304 -12.26 6.92 25.68
C ALA A 304 -12.90 6.52 27.01
N ASP A 305 -12.46 7.13 28.10
CA ASP A 305 -13.14 7.07 29.40
C ASP A 305 -14.46 7.86 29.36
N VAL A 306 -14.46 8.96 28.61
CA VAL A 306 -15.58 9.89 28.45
C VAL A 306 -15.73 10.28 26.99
N VAL A 307 -16.94 10.16 26.44
CA VAL A 307 -17.30 10.64 25.10
C VAL A 307 -18.43 11.65 25.25
N ILE A 308 -18.19 12.88 24.76
CA ILE A 308 -19.19 13.95 24.73
C ILE A 308 -19.44 14.30 23.27
N LEU A 309 -20.68 14.09 22.81
CA LEU A 309 -21.14 14.54 21.50
C LEU A 309 -21.76 15.93 21.68
N LEU A 310 -21.36 16.87 20.82
CA LEU A 310 -21.96 18.19 20.79
C LEU A 310 -23.03 18.21 19.70
N HIS A 311 -24.28 18.42 20.10
CA HIS A 311 -25.39 18.60 19.18
C HIS A 311 -25.88 20.05 19.23
N ARG A 312 -25.96 20.68 18.06
CA ARG A 312 -26.44 22.05 17.88
C ARG A 312 -27.54 22.05 16.82
N PRO A 313 -28.81 22.07 17.22
CA PRO A 313 -29.93 22.13 16.27
C PRO A 313 -29.79 23.32 15.30
N ASP A 314 -29.39 24.47 15.86
CA ASP A 314 -29.25 25.73 15.12
C ASP A 314 -28.07 25.80 14.13
N ALA A 315 -27.17 24.81 14.17
CA ALA A 315 -26.10 24.68 13.19
C ALA A 315 -26.62 24.12 11.85
N PHE A 316 -27.75 23.40 11.89
CA PHE A 316 -28.37 22.78 10.71
C PHE A 316 -29.62 23.53 10.26
N ASP A 317 -30.44 24.03 11.19
CA ASP A 317 -31.61 24.86 10.91
C ASP A 317 -31.53 26.17 11.69
N ARG A 318 -31.34 27.30 11.00
CA ARG A 318 -31.11 28.60 11.65
C ARG A 318 -32.33 29.13 12.38
N ASP A 319 -33.53 28.67 12.03
CA ASP A 319 -34.80 29.08 12.64
C ASP A 319 -35.31 28.05 13.66
N ASP A 320 -34.46 27.10 14.06
CA ASP A 320 -34.80 26.10 15.08
C ASP A 320 -35.25 26.80 16.37
N PRO A 321 -36.37 26.37 17.00
CA PRO A 321 -36.90 26.97 18.22
C PRO A 321 -35.91 26.93 19.41
N ARG A 322 -34.87 26.09 19.33
CA ARG A 322 -33.77 26.01 20.30
C ARG A 322 -32.53 26.80 19.87
N GLY A 323 -32.71 27.80 19.00
CA GLY A 323 -31.67 28.74 18.60
C GLY A 323 -30.98 29.37 19.80
N GLY A 324 -29.66 29.24 19.89
CA GLY A 324 -28.90 29.67 21.07
C GLY A 324 -28.68 28.58 22.13
N GLU A 325 -29.19 27.35 21.95
CA GLU A 325 -28.88 26.19 22.79
C GLU A 325 -27.93 25.18 22.12
N ALA A 326 -27.20 24.43 22.94
CA ALA A 326 -26.42 23.28 22.52
C ALA A 326 -26.56 22.15 23.55
N ASP A 327 -26.54 20.91 23.08
CA ASP A 327 -26.59 19.73 23.92
C ASP A 327 -25.19 19.10 23.99
N PHE A 328 -24.64 19.01 25.21
CA PHE A 328 -23.53 18.12 25.51
C PHE A 328 -24.09 16.75 25.89
N ILE A 329 -24.03 15.82 24.95
CA ILE A 329 -24.49 14.45 25.13
C ILE A 329 -23.29 13.64 25.62
N LEU A 330 -23.24 13.40 26.94
CA LEU A 330 -22.26 12.48 27.52
C LEU A 330 -22.65 11.04 27.15
N ALA A 331 -22.26 10.62 25.95
CA ALA A 331 -22.61 9.34 25.35
C ALA A 331 -21.87 8.17 26.03
N LYS A 332 -20.70 8.43 26.61
CA LYS A 332 -19.93 7.44 27.36
C LYS A 332 -19.29 8.07 28.58
N HIS A 333 -19.35 7.37 29.71
CA HIS A 333 -18.65 7.73 30.95
C HIS A 333 -18.35 6.46 31.74
N ARG A 334 -17.10 5.97 31.72
CA ARG A 334 -16.73 4.69 32.37
C ARG A 334 -16.89 4.71 33.89
N ASN A 335 -16.71 5.88 34.50
CA ASN A 335 -16.70 6.07 35.96
C ASN A 335 -17.87 6.92 36.47
N GLY A 336 -18.95 7.05 35.69
CA GLY A 336 -20.11 7.81 36.14
C GLY A 336 -21.30 7.76 35.17
N PRO A 337 -22.37 8.50 35.47
CA PRO A 337 -23.58 8.46 34.66
C PRO A 337 -23.37 9.14 33.30
N THR A 338 -24.08 8.65 32.29
CA THR A 338 -24.31 9.35 31.02
C THR A 338 -25.50 10.28 31.17
N LYS A 339 -25.45 11.45 30.54
CA LYS A 339 -26.53 12.44 30.56
C LYS A 339 -26.39 13.42 29.41
N THR A 340 -27.51 13.95 28.92
CA THR A 340 -27.50 15.12 28.06
C THR A 340 -27.60 16.38 28.91
N VAL A 341 -26.65 17.29 28.76
CA VAL A 341 -26.61 18.58 29.44
C VAL A 341 -26.84 19.68 28.41
N THR A 342 -27.99 20.31 28.46
CA THR A 342 -28.33 21.46 27.61
C THR A 342 -27.71 22.73 28.19
N VAL A 343 -27.02 23.49 27.34
CA VAL A 343 -26.34 24.74 27.68
C VAL A 343 -26.73 25.84 26.70
N ALA A 344 -26.61 27.10 27.11
CA ALA A 344 -26.66 28.21 26.19
C ALA A 344 -25.31 28.34 25.47
N HIS A 345 -25.31 28.57 24.15
CA HIS A 345 -24.09 28.87 23.41
C HIS A 345 -24.03 30.35 23.03
N GLN A 346 -22.90 30.97 23.34
CA GLN A 346 -22.58 32.37 23.01
C GLN A 346 -21.35 32.36 22.11
N LEU A 347 -21.48 31.77 20.91
CA LEU A 347 -20.33 31.51 20.05
C LEU A 347 -19.64 32.76 19.50
N HIS A 348 -20.33 33.90 19.45
CA HIS A 348 -19.71 35.19 19.18
C HIS A 348 -18.70 35.61 20.26
N LEU A 349 -18.78 35.00 21.45
CA LEU A 349 -17.82 35.12 22.55
C LEU A 349 -17.00 33.83 22.74
N SER A 350 -17.10 32.85 21.81
CA SER A 350 -16.45 31.54 21.89
C SER A 350 -16.68 30.80 23.22
N ARG A 351 -17.91 30.89 23.78
CA ARG A 351 -18.23 30.36 25.11
C ARG A 351 -19.56 29.63 25.17
N PHE A 352 -19.64 28.60 26.02
CA PHE A 352 -20.89 27.99 26.49
C PHE A 352 -21.19 28.47 27.91
N ALA A 353 -22.45 28.75 28.20
CA ALA A 353 -22.92 29.26 29.49
C ALA A 353 -24.00 28.34 30.07
N ASN A 354 -24.11 28.33 31.40
CA ASN A 354 -25.18 27.60 32.08
C ASN A 354 -26.53 28.21 31.69
N MET A 355 -27.53 27.36 31.46
CA MET A 355 -28.91 27.81 31.38
C MET A 355 -29.27 28.36 32.78
N ALA A 356 -29.74 29.60 32.85
CA ALA A 356 -30.19 30.16 34.13
C ALA A 356 -31.27 29.23 34.73
N ARG A 357 -31.14 28.94 36.02
CA ARG A 357 -32.04 28.02 36.74
C ARG A 357 -33.43 28.60 36.92
#